data_AF-A0A920G538-F1
#
_entry.id   AF-A0A920G538-F1
#
_cell.length_a   1.000
_cell.length_b   1.000
_cell.length_c   1.000
_cell.angle_alpha   90.00
_cell.angle_beta   90.00
_cell.angle_gamma   90.00
#
_symmetry.space_group_name_H-M   'P 1'
#
loop_
_entity.id
_entity.type
_entity.pdbx_description
1 polymer ?
#
loop_
_entity_poly.entity_id
_entity_poly.type
_entity_poly.pdbx_seq_one_letter_code
_entity_poly.pdbx_strand_id
1 'polypeptide(L)' 'MTLSSAETLGATQAALDTTVDYTKQRVQFGQPLASFQALQHRMSNMLIQTELTRSLIYAACNAADSGRDDAARFARA' A
#
# COMPACT_ATOMS: atom_id res chain seq x y z
N MET A 1 -7.03 -0.06 -16.69
CA MET A 1 -6.62 0.82 -15.57
C MET A 1 -6.48 0.02 -14.28
N THR A 2 -7.52 -0.72 -13.86
CA THR A 2 -7.51 -1.59 -12.67
C THR A 2 -6.35 -2.60 -12.61
N LEU A 3 -5.98 -3.22 -13.74
CA LEU A 3 -4.87 -4.18 -13.80
C LEU A 3 -3.50 -3.56 -13.45
N SER A 4 -3.18 -2.39 -14.00
CA SER A 4 -1.92 -1.69 -13.72
C SER A 4 -1.86 -1.16 -12.28
N SER A 5 -3.02 -0.73 -11.74
CA SER A 5 -3.14 -0.37 -10.32
C SER A 5 -2.90 -1.58 -9.40
N ALA A 6 -3.40 -2.76 -9.77
CA ALA A 6 -3.16 -4.00 -9.01
C ALA A 6 -1.68 -4.43 -9.02
N GLU A 7 -0.99 -4.27 -10.15
CA GLU A 7 0.45 -4.51 -10.24
C GLU A 7 1.24 -3.54 -9.33
N THR A 8 0.92 -2.25 -9.40
CA THR A 8 1.55 -1.21 -8.58
C THR A 8 1.30 -1.45 -7.08
N LEU A 9 0.10 -1.92 -6.72
CA LEU A 9 -0.23 -2.32 -5.34
C LEU A 9 0.68 -3.45 -4.85
N GLY A 10 0.89 -4.49 -5.66
CA GLY A 10 1.77 -5.61 -5.32
C GLY A 10 3.22 -5.15 -5.11
N ALA A 11 3.73 -4.29 -6.00
CA ALA A 11 5.06 -3.72 -5.88
C ALA A 11 5.21 -2.85 -4.61
N THR A 12 4.19 -2.04 -4.30
CA THR A 12 4.20 -1.17 -3.11
C THR A 12 4.17 -1.99 -1.82
N GLN A 13 3.38 -3.06 -1.76
CA GLN A 13 3.34 -3.97 -0.61
C GLN A 13 4.69 -4.65 -0.40
N ALA A 14 5.30 -5.20 -1.45
CA ALA A 14 6.60 -5.86 -1.36
C ALA A 14 7.71 -4.90 -0.89
N ALA A 15 7.69 -3.65 -1.39
CA ALA A 15 8.62 -2.61 -0.96
C ALA A 15 8.43 -2.24 0.51
N LEU A 16 7.18 -2.12 0.98
CA LEU A 16 6.87 -1.85 2.39
C LEU A 16 7.37 -2.98 3.30
N ASP A 17 7.07 -4.23 2.97
CA ASP A 17 7.46 -5.40 3.76
C ASP A 17 8.99 -5.50 3.87
N THR A 18 9.68 -5.36 2.75
CA THR A 18 11.15 -5.35 2.69
C THR A 18 11.75 -4.22 3.54
N THR A 19 11.13 -3.03 3.47
CA THR A 19 11.58 -1.86 4.25
C THR A 19 11.41 -2.11 5.75
N VAL A 20 10.24 -2.61 6.17
CA VAL A 20 9.95 -2.92 7.56
C VAL A 20 10.95 -3.94 8.09
N ASP A 21 11.21 -5.02 7.35
CA ASP A 21 12.15 -6.05 7.79
C ASP A 21 13.58 -5.55 7.86
N TYR A 22 14.02 -4.73 6.92
CA TYR A 22 15.33 -4.09 6.98
C TYR A 22 15.46 -3.15 8.19
N THR A 23 14.44 -2.35 8.50
CA THR A 23 14.48 -1.42 9.65
C THR A 23 14.56 -2.13 11.00
N LYS A 24 14.05 -3.36 11.09
CA LYS A 24 14.19 -4.20 12.30
C LYS A 24 15.62 -4.72 12.47
N GLN A 25 16.31 -5.02 11.37
CA GLN A 25 17.67 -5.58 11.39
C GLN A 25 18.75 -4.50 11.53
N ARG A 26 18.51 -3.31 10.99
CA ARG A 26 19.50 -2.23 10.95
C ARG A 26 19.56 -1.48 12.27
N VAL A 27 20.72 -1.51 12.94
CA VAL A 27 20.99 -0.75 14.17
C VAL A 27 21.77 0.53 13.84
N GLN A 28 21.27 1.68 14.29
CA GLN A 28 21.95 2.98 14.24
C GLN A 28 21.61 3.80 15.48
N PHE A 29 22.52 4.69 15.89
CA PHE A 29 22.36 5.49 17.10
C PHE A 29 22.06 4.64 18.37
N GLY A 30 22.62 3.42 18.41
CA GLY A 30 22.50 2.52 19.55
C GLY A 30 21.20 1.69 19.63
N GLN A 31 20.30 1.79 18.64
CA GLN A 31 19.06 1.00 18.61
C GLN A 31 18.63 0.63 17.18
N PRO A 32 17.74 -0.36 17.00
CA PRO A 32 17.14 -0.65 15.70
C PRO A 32 16.43 0.57 15.11
N LEU A 33 16.51 0.74 13.78
CA LEU A 33 15.79 1.81 13.08
C LEU A 33 14.27 1.72 13.27
N ALA A 34 13.74 0.50 13.44
CA ALA A 34 12.33 0.27 13.73
C ALA A 34 11.85 0.89 15.06
N SER A 35 12.75 1.27 15.98
CA SER A 35 12.39 1.89 17.27
C SER A 35 12.13 3.40 17.16
N PHE A 36 12.48 4.05 16.04
CA PHE A 36 12.28 5.49 15.88
C PHE A 36 10.84 5.80 15.47
N GLN A 37 10.14 6.59 16.27
CA GLN A 37 8.74 6.99 16.04
C GLN A 37 8.52 7.62 14.65
N ALA A 38 9.46 8.43 14.17
CA ALA A 38 9.37 9.06 12.85
C ALA A 38 9.33 8.04 11.71
N LEU A 39 10.11 6.95 11.82
CA LEU A 39 10.10 5.87 10.85
C LEU A 39 8.85 5.00 10.99
N GLN A 40 8.45 4.69 12.23
CA GLN A 40 7.20 3.98 12.49
C GLN A 40 5.99 4.71 11.88
N HIS A 41 5.88 6.01 12.10
CA HIS A 41 4.78 6.82 11.55
C HIS A 41 4.77 6.82 10.01
N ARG A 42 5.95 6.91 9.38
CA ARG A 42 6.05 6.81 7.91
C ARG A 42 5.60 5.44 7.41
N MET A 43 6.06 4.36 8.03
CA MET A 43 5.66 2.99 7.65
C MET A 43 4.17 2.75 7.88
N SER A 44 3.60 3.24 8.98
CA SER A 44 2.16 3.18 9.23
C SER A 44 1.36 3.94 8.17
N ASN A 45 1.80 5.13 7.77
CA ASN A 45 1.14 5.89 6.70
C ASN A 45 1.20 5.16 5.36
N MET A 46 2.35 4.57 5.01
CA MET A 46 2.49 3.78 3.79
C MET A 46 1.57 2.55 3.81
N LEU A 47 1.43 1.88 4.96
CA LEU A 47 0.50 0.78 5.12
C LEU A 47 -0.95 1.24 4.90
N ILE A 48 -1.36 2.35 5.53
CA ILE A 48 -2.70 2.92 5.35
C ILE A 48 -2.99 3.20 3.87
N GLN A 49 -2.06 3.84 3.16
CA GLN A 49 -2.23 4.13 1.73
C GLN A 49 -2.36 2.83 0.90
N THR A 50 -1.55 1.82 1.21
CA THR A 50 -1.59 0.52 0.51
C THR A 50 -2.94 -0.18 0.70
N GLU A 51 -3.48 -0.18 1.93
CA GLU A 51 -4.79 -0.76 2.23
C GLU A 51 -5.95 0.00 1.56
N LEU A 52 -5.85 1.34 1.50
CA LEU A 52 -6.81 2.17 0.79
C LEU A 52 -6.81 1.86 -0.72
N THR A 53 -5.64 1.80 -1.33
CA THR A 53 -5.50 1.44 -2.76
C THR A 53 -6.05 0.04 -3.03
N ARG A 54 -5.79 -0.94 -2.15
CA ARG A 54 -6.37 -2.29 -2.25
C ARG A 54 -7.89 -2.27 -2.21
N SER A 55 -8.47 -1.51 -1.29
CA SER A 55 -9.92 -1.37 -1.15
C SER A 55 -10.56 -0.75 -2.40
N LEU A 56 -9.92 0.29 -2.97
CA LEU A 56 -10.37 0.94 -4.20
C LEU A 56 -10.31 -0.01 -5.40
N ILE A 57 -9.24 -0.80 -5.53
CA ILE A 57 -9.10 -1.79 -6.61
C ILE A 57 -10.20 -2.85 -6.50
N TYR A 58 -10.46 -3.39 -5.30
CA TYR A 58 -11.55 -4.36 -5.12
C TYR A 58 -12.93 -3.76 -5.43
N ALA A 59 -13.18 -2.51 -5.02
CA ALA A 59 -14.41 -1.81 -5.37
C ALA A 59 -14.54 -1.62 -6.89
N ALA A 60 -13.46 -1.26 -7.58
CA ALA A 60 -13.43 -1.08 -9.03
C ALA A 60 -13.64 -2.40 -9.78
N CYS A 61 -13.02 -3.51 -9.34
CA CYS A 61 -13.25 -4.84 -9.92
C CYS A 61 -14.71 -5.27 -9.74
N ASN A 62 -15.26 -5.14 -8.53
CA ASN A 62 -16.66 -5.46 -8.27
C ASN A 62 -17.64 -4.59 -9.10
N ALA A 63 -17.33 -3.31 -9.31
CA ALA A 63 -18.12 -2.43 -10.18
C ALA A 63 -18.06 -2.88 -11.65
N ALA A 64 -16.89 -3.31 -12.13
CA ALA A 64 -16.72 -3.85 -13.48
C ALA A 64 -17.48 -5.17 -13.68
N ASP A 65 -17.40 -6.09 -12.72
CA ASP A 65 -18.08 -7.39 -12.78
C ASP A 65 -19.61 -7.26 -12.69
N SER A 66 -20.11 -6.26 -11.96
CA SER A 66 -21.55 -5.99 -11.81
C SER A 66 -22.18 -5.22 -12.98
N GLY A 67 -21.42 -4.89 -14.03
CA GLY A 67 -21.93 -4.19 -15.22
C GLY A 67 -22.42 -2.77 -14.93
N ARG A 68 -22.00 -2.16 -13.81
CA ARG A 68 -22.39 -0.80 -13.43
C ARG A 68 -21.52 0.22 -14.17
N ASP A 69 -22.14 1.17 -14.86
CA ASP A 69 -21.49 2.29 -15.58
C ASP A 69 -20.61 3.18 -14.67
N ASP A 70 -20.73 3.03 -13.35
CA ASP A 70 -19.94 3.74 -12.33
C ASP A 70 -18.50 3.23 -12.19
N ALA A 71 -18.14 2.12 -12.86
CA ALA A 71 -16.81 1.51 -12.77
C ALA A 71 -15.67 2.48 -13.13
N ALA A 72 -15.93 3.43 -14.04
CA ALA A 72 -14.99 4.47 -14.43
C ALA A 72 -14.73 5.51 -13.31
N ARG A 73 -15.66 5.68 -12.36
CA ARG A 73 -15.52 6.65 -11.25
C ARG A 73 -14.54 6.16 -10.19
N PHE A 74 -14.48 4.86 -9.93
CA PHE A 74 -13.53 4.25 -8.99
C PHE A 74 -12.13 4.07 -9.56
N ALA A 75 -11.99 4.07 -10.89
CA ALA A 75 -10.70 4.01 -11.55
C ALA A 75 -9.91 5.33 -11.49
N ARG A 76 -10.56 6.47 -11.15
CA ARG A 76 -10.00 7.83 -11.31
C ARG A 76 -9.50 8.50 -10.02
N ALA A 77 -9.52 7.80 -8.89
CA ALA A 77 -9.02 8.29 -7.59
C ALA A 77 -7.72 7.61 -7.23
#